data_AF-A0A4U2YRZ8-F1
#
_entry.id   AF-A0A4U2YRZ8-F1
#
_cell.length_a   1.000
_cell.length_b   1.000
_cell.length_c   1.000
_cell.angle_alpha   90.00
_cell.angle_beta   90.00
_cell.angle_gamma   90.00
#
_symmetry.space_group_name_H-M   'P 1'
#
loop_
_entity.id
_entity.type
_entity.pdbx_description
1 polymer ?
#
loop_
_entity_poly.entity_id
_entity_poly.type
_entity_poly.pdbx_seq_one_letter_code
_entity_poly.pdbx_strand_id
1 'polypeptide(L)'
;MTDPNAQNPSGPGRDDLASEVQVEVPQGHVLVIGPDGEPVGTVPAEVVAQAQEEAEGEDESPSSVTDLVEQPAKVMRIGSMIRQLLEEVKSAPLDEASRARLRDIHQASIKELETGLAPELIEELERIALPFTDNATPSDGELRIAQAQLVGWLEGLFHGIQTAIYAQQMASRAQLEQMRRALPGMAAGAQPGVPGAQPGPGPQHRPQPGGDSGQPSGGMYL
;
A
#
# COMPACT_ATOMS: atom_id res chain seq x y z
N MET A 1 43.60 -49.22 -29.72
CA MET A 1 42.24 -49.24 -30.31
C MET A 1 41.53 -47.98 -29.86
N THR A 2 41.54 -46.94 -30.70
CA THR A 2 40.79 -45.70 -30.54
C THR A 2 40.60 -45.19 -31.95
N ASP A 3 39.42 -45.39 -32.52
CA ASP A 3 39.05 -44.82 -33.81
C ASP A 3 38.20 -43.55 -33.63
N PRO A 4 38.43 -42.52 -34.46
CA PRO A 4 37.75 -41.23 -34.45
C PRO A 4 36.53 -41.23 -35.39
N ASN A 5 35.79 -40.11 -35.40
CA ASN A 5 34.89 -39.62 -36.47
C ASN A 5 33.37 -39.66 -36.19
N ALA A 6 32.80 -38.47 -35.98
CA ALA A 6 31.40 -38.07 -36.29
C ALA A 6 31.34 -36.53 -36.13
N GLN A 7 31.58 -35.73 -37.17
CA GLN A 7 30.65 -35.30 -38.22
C GLN A 7 29.37 -34.62 -37.66
N ASN A 8 29.36 -33.28 -37.70
CA ASN A 8 28.17 -32.42 -37.59
C ASN A 8 27.38 -32.50 -38.91
N PRO A 9 26.03 -32.37 -38.92
CA PRO A 9 25.48 -31.10 -39.43
C PRO A 9 24.08 -30.69 -38.91
N SER A 10 23.81 -29.38 -39.07
CA SER A 10 22.50 -28.75 -39.37
C SER A 10 21.47 -28.57 -38.25
N GLY A 11 21.21 -27.30 -37.91
CA GLY A 11 19.95 -26.89 -37.29
C GLY A 11 18.82 -26.70 -38.31
N PRO A 12 17.56 -26.67 -37.85
CA PRO A 12 16.50 -25.83 -38.40
C PRO A 12 16.12 -24.77 -37.35
N GLY A 13 15.77 -23.53 -37.69
CA GLY A 13 14.65 -23.17 -38.55
C GLY A 13 13.67 -22.41 -37.65
N ARG A 14 13.65 -21.08 -37.82
CA ARG A 14 12.62 -20.20 -37.25
C ARG A 14 11.29 -20.47 -37.98
N ASP A 15 10.22 -20.16 -37.27
CA ASP A 15 8.80 -20.20 -37.67
C ASP A 15 8.10 -21.53 -37.39
N ASP A 16 7.35 -21.59 -36.28
CA ASP A 16 5.95 -22.06 -36.34
C ASP A 16 5.18 -21.85 -35.02
N LEU A 17 4.02 -21.18 -35.16
CA LEU A 17 2.80 -21.21 -34.32
C LEU A 17 2.78 -20.43 -32.98
N ALA A 18 2.53 -19.12 -33.09
CA ALA A 18 1.73 -18.43 -32.07
C ALA A 18 0.29 -18.98 -32.14
N SER A 19 -0.06 -19.85 -31.20
CA SER A 19 -1.43 -20.30 -30.99
C SER A 19 -2.25 -19.13 -30.46
N GLU A 20 -3.00 -18.44 -31.33
CA GLU A 20 -4.06 -17.52 -30.88
C GLU A 20 -5.11 -18.32 -30.10
N VAL A 21 -5.13 -18.15 -28.78
CA VAL A 21 -6.16 -18.70 -27.91
C VAL A 21 -7.44 -17.91 -28.17
N GLN A 22 -8.30 -18.40 -29.06
CA GLN A 22 -9.65 -17.89 -29.24
C GLN A 22 -10.48 -18.27 -28.00
N VAL A 23 -10.67 -17.32 -27.09
CA VAL A 23 -11.55 -17.51 -25.94
C VAL A 23 -12.99 -17.37 -26.39
N GLU A 24 -13.72 -18.47 -26.43
CA GLU A 24 -15.14 -18.50 -26.73
C GLU A 24 -15.93 -17.92 -25.55
N VAL A 25 -16.59 -16.78 -25.76
CA VAL A 25 -17.38 -16.11 -24.71
C VAL A 25 -18.83 -16.56 -24.83
N PRO A 26 -19.39 -17.25 -23.82
CA PRO A 26 -20.79 -17.63 -23.83
C PRO A 26 -21.72 -16.41 -23.90
N GLN A 27 -22.89 -16.56 -24.53
CA GLN A 27 -23.88 -15.48 -24.58
C GLN A 27 -24.26 -15.05 -23.16
N GLY A 28 -24.25 -13.74 -22.90
CA GLY A 28 -24.51 -13.17 -21.57
C GLY A 28 -23.33 -13.22 -20.60
N HIS A 29 -22.10 -13.49 -21.07
CA HIS A 29 -20.89 -13.42 -20.26
C HIS A 29 -19.95 -12.31 -20.78
N VAL A 30 -19.20 -11.71 -19.86
CA VAL A 30 -18.17 -10.69 -20.11
C VAL A 30 -16.79 -11.32 -19.94
N LEU A 31 -15.89 -11.05 -20.88
CA LEU A 31 -14.50 -11.53 -20.83
C LEU A 31 -13.68 -10.64 -19.89
N VAL A 32 -13.09 -11.24 -18.86
CA VAL A 32 -12.21 -10.56 -17.90
C VAL A 32 -10.77 -10.63 -18.39
N ILE A 33 -10.15 -9.47 -18.61
CA ILE A 33 -8.76 -9.33 -19.07
C ILE A 33 -7.89 -8.95 -17.87
N GLY A 34 -6.85 -9.73 -17.60
CA GLY A 34 -5.89 -9.49 -16.53
C GLY A 34 -4.94 -8.32 -16.85
N PRO A 35 -4.14 -7.88 -15.86
CA PRO A 35 -3.21 -6.75 -16.01
C PRO A 35 -2.12 -6.99 -17.07
N ASP A 36 -1.83 -8.26 -17.37
CA ASP A 36 -0.87 -8.68 -18.40
C ASP A 36 -1.48 -8.70 -19.81
N GLY A 37 -2.75 -8.32 -19.96
CA GLY A 37 -3.49 -8.31 -21.23
C GLY A 37 -4.04 -9.68 -21.66
N GLU A 38 -3.82 -10.72 -20.86
CA GLU A 38 -4.34 -12.07 -21.11
C GLU A 38 -5.74 -12.28 -20.51
N PRO A 39 -6.62 -13.03 -21.18
CA PRO A 39 -7.94 -13.36 -20.67
C PRO A 39 -7.85 -14.32 -19.48
N VAL A 40 -8.38 -13.93 -18.33
CA VAL A 40 -8.36 -14.70 -17.08
C VAL A 40 -9.61 -15.59 -16.94
N GLY A 41 -10.70 -15.22 -17.61
CA GLY A 41 -11.94 -16.00 -17.61
C GLY A 41 -13.14 -15.20 -18.11
N THR A 42 -14.32 -15.83 -18.08
CA THR A 42 -15.59 -15.15 -18.39
C THR A 42 -16.48 -15.15 -17.15
N VAL A 43 -17.20 -14.06 -16.93
CA VAL A 43 -18.16 -13.92 -15.82
C VAL A 43 -19.53 -13.57 -16.37
N PRO A 44 -20.65 -14.00 -15.75
CA PRO A 44 -21.98 -13.62 -16.21
C PRO A 44 -22.16 -12.09 -16.14
N ALA A 45 -22.74 -11.50 -17.19
CA ALA A 45 -22.94 -10.06 -17.30
C ALA A 45 -23.85 -9.50 -16.19
N GLU A 46 -24.75 -10.32 -15.66
CA GLU A 46 -25.63 -9.97 -14.52
C GLU A 46 -24.83 -9.71 -13.24
N VAL A 47 -23.76 -10.47 -13.00
CA VAL A 47 -22.86 -10.27 -11.84
C VAL A 47 -22.07 -8.97 -11.99
N VAL A 48 -21.70 -8.61 -13.23
CA VAL A 48 -21.02 -7.34 -13.53
C VAL A 48 -21.97 -6.16 -13.35
N ALA A 49 -23.23 -6.28 -13.78
CA ALA A 49 -24.25 -5.25 -13.62
C ALA A 49 -24.59 -5.00 -12.13
N GLN A 50 -24.72 -6.07 -11.32
CA GLN A 50 -24.94 -5.93 -9.88
C GLN A 50 -23.77 -5.25 -9.17
N ALA A 51 -22.52 -5.60 -9.53
CA ALA A 51 -21.34 -4.94 -8.97
C ALA A 51 -21.21 -3.47 -9.39
N GLN A 52 -21.76 -3.08 -10.55
CA GLN A 52 -21.82 -1.68 -10.99
C GLN A 52 -22.93 -0.89 -10.27
N GLU A 53 -24.09 -1.51 -10.04
CA GLU A 53 -25.18 -0.89 -9.27
C GLU A 53 -24.81 -0.70 -7.79
N GLU A 54 -24.06 -1.63 -7.19
CA GLU A 54 -23.49 -1.46 -5.84
C GLU A 54 -22.44 -0.32 -5.78
N ALA A 55 -21.72 -0.06 -6.86
CA ALA A 55 -20.72 1.01 -6.93
C ALA A 55 -21.31 2.41 -7.23
N GLU A 56 -22.52 2.49 -7.81
CA GLU A 56 -23.19 3.76 -8.13
C GLU A 56 -24.16 4.25 -7.03
N GLY A 57 -24.41 3.43 -5.99
CA GLY A 57 -25.38 3.70 -4.92
C GLY A 57 -24.83 4.36 -3.65
N GLU A 58 -23.52 4.50 -3.49
CA GLU A 58 -22.91 5.10 -2.31
C GLU A 58 -22.23 6.43 -2.65
N ASP A 59 -22.98 7.53 -2.48
CA ASP A 59 -22.48 8.90 -2.35
C ASP A 59 -21.79 9.10 -0.97
N GLU A 60 -21.19 8.04 -0.42
CA GLU A 60 -20.22 8.14 0.65
C GLU A 60 -18.87 8.28 -0.04
N SER A 61 -18.23 9.45 0.11
CA SER A 61 -16.83 9.61 -0.28
C SER A 61 -16.08 8.40 0.25
N PRO A 62 -15.38 7.61 -0.58
CA PRO A 62 -14.76 6.37 -0.12
C PRO A 62 -13.89 6.75 1.06
N SER A 63 -14.33 6.41 2.28
CA SER A 63 -13.64 6.72 3.52
C SER A 63 -12.21 6.29 3.25
N SER A 64 -11.28 7.25 3.23
CA SER A 64 -9.93 6.94 2.82
C SER A 64 -9.47 5.82 3.74
N VAL A 65 -8.73 4.83 3.23
CA VAL A 65 -8.28 3.70 4.05
C VAL A 65 -7.47 4.19 5.28
N THR A 66 -6.99 5.43 5.24
CA THR A 66 -6.37 6.14 6.36
C THR A 66 -7.34 6.57 7.46
N ASP A 67 -8.61 6.80 7.13
CA ASP A 67 -9.65 7.35 8.01
C ASP A 67 -10.24 6.28 8.93
N LEU A 68 -10.03 4.99 8.59
CA LEU A 68 -10.37 3.86 9.46
C LEU A 68 -9.64 3.90 10.81
N VAL A 69 -8.46 4.57 10.87
CA VAL A 69 -7.67 4.70 12.10
C VAL A 69 -7.49 6.18 12.44
N GLU A 70 -8.37 6.70 13.27
CA GLU A 70 -8.37 8.10 13.69
C GLU A 70 -7.10 8.50 14.47
N GLN A 71 -6.54 7.57 15.26
CA GLN A 71 -5.36 7.83 16.09
C GLN A 71 -4.27 6.75 15.92
N PRO A 72 -3.54 6.73 14.79
CA PRO A 72 -2.58 5.66 14.47
C PRO A 72 -1.52 5.47 15.54
N ALA A 73 -0.96 6.58 16.05
CA ALA A 73 0.07 6.53 17.10
C ALA A 73 -0.43 5.91 18.41
N LYS A 74 -1.69 6.18 18.79
CA LYS A 74 -2.30 5.62 20.01
C LYS A 74 -2.51 4.11 19.85
N VAL A 75 -3.11 3.70 18.72
CA VAL A 75 -3.36 2.29 18.41
C VAL A 75 -2.06 1.48 18.36
N MET A 76 -1.00 2.01 17.72
CA MET A 76 0.31 1.35 17.67
C MET A 76 0.95 1.20 19.06
N ARG A 77 0.81 2.21 19.93
CA ARG A 77 1.33 2.17 21.30
C ARG A 77 0.63 1.09 22.13
N ILE A 78 -0.69 1.01 22.04
CA ILE A 78 -1.49 0.00 22.74
C ILE A 78 -1.20 -1.40 22.19
N GLY A 79 -1.17 -1.56 20.87
CA GLY A 79 -0.82 -2.85 20.23
C GLY A 79 0.56 -3.36 20.64
N SER A 80 1.55 -2.47 20.72
CA SER A 80 2.90 -2.81 21.19
C SER A 80 2.92 -3.23 22.67
N MET A 81 2.14 -2.55 23.52
CA MET A 81 1.96 -2.93 24.92
C MET A 81 1.33 -4.33 25.04
N ILE A 82 0.24 -4.61 24.31
CA ILE A 82 -0.43 -5.92 24.33
C ILE A 82 0.54 -7.02 23.88
N ARG A 83 1.33 -6.79 22.82
CA ARG A 83 2.34 -7.74 22.36
C ARG A 83 3.39 -8.05 23.42
N GLN A 84 3.88 -7.04 24.14
CA GLN A 84 4.85 -7.25 25.22
C GLN A 84 4.24 -8.07 26.36
N LEU A 85 3.01 -7.75 26.77
CA LEU A 85 2.30 -8.54 27.78
C LEU A 85 2.10 -9.99 27.35
N LEU A 86 1.75 -10.23 26.08
CA LEU A 86 1.61 -11.57 25.52
C LEU A 86 2.90 -12.37 25.62
N GLU A 87 4.05 -11.72 25.35
CA GLU A 87 5.34 -12.38 25.49
C GLU A 87 5.67 -12.70 26.95
N GLU A 88 5.30 -11.83 27.90
CA GLU A 88 5.44 -12.12 29.33
C GLU A 88 4.57 -13.30 29.78
N VAL A 89 3.33 -13.42 29.30
CA VAL A 89 2.48 -14.59 29.62
C VAL A 89 3.07 -15.89 29.03
N LYS A 90 3.82 -15.80 27.92
CA LYS A 90 4.49 -16.95 27.31
C LYS A 90 5.80 -17.32 28.01
N SER A 91 6.44 -16.36 28.68
CA SER A 91 7.78 -16.54 29.26
C SER A 91 7.76 -17.34 30.57
N ALA A 92 6.71 -17.18 31.38
CA ALA A 92 6.57 -17.86 32.66
C ALA A 92 5.09 -18.03 33.09
N PRO A 93 4.78 -19.05 33.93
CA PRO A 93 3.45 -19.21 34.51
C PRO A 93 3.07 -18.04 35.42
N LEU A 94 1.81 -17.63 35.37
CA LEU A 94 1.30 -16.52 36.18
C LEU A 94 0.59 -17.00 37.45
N ASP A 95 0.64 -16.15 38.48
CA ASP A 95 -0.22 -16.30 39.64
C ASP A 95 -1.61 -15.69 39.42
N GLU A 96 -2.54 -16.02 40.31
CA GLU A 96 -3.93 -15.57 40.23
C GLU A 96 -4.06 -14.04 40.21
N ALA A 97 -3.26 -13.34 41.01
CA ALA A 97 -3.29 -11.88 41.09
C ALA A 97 -2.82 -11.22 39.77
N SER A 98 -1.76 -11.76 39.15
CA SER A 98 -1.27 -11.28 37.86
C SER A 98 -2.27 -11.52 36.75
N ARG A 99 -2.95 -12.68 36.76
CA ARG A 99 -4.02 -12.98 35.79
C ARG A 99 -5.23 -12.07 35.92
N ALA A 100 -5.68 -11.80 37.15
CA ALA A 100 -6.76 -10.86 37.39
C ALA A 100 -6.40 -9.45 36.88
N ARG A 101 -5.16 -9.00 37.15
CA ARG A 101 -4.66 -7.73 36.62
C ARG A 101 -4.60 -7.73 35.08
N LEU A 102 -4.16 -8.80 34.44
CA LEU A 102 -4.10 -8.89 32.97
C LEU A 102 -5.48 -8.88 32.32
N ARG A 103 -6.49 -9.50 32.94
CA ARG A 103 -7.89 -9.39 32.51
C ARG A 103 -8.33 -7.93 32.47
N ASP A 104 -8.08 -7.19 33.56
CA ASP A 104 -8.48 -5.79 33.66
C ASP A 104 -7.71 -4.92 32.65
N ILE A 105 -6.41 -5.17 32.46
CA ILE A 105 -5.60 -4.51 31.43
C ILE A 105 -6.13 -4.81 30.03
N HIS A 106 -6.54 -6.05 29.75
CA HIS A 106 -7.10 -6.42 28.44
C HIS A 106 -8.39 -5.64 28.15
N GLN A 107 -9.33 -5.60 29.10
CA GLN A 107 -10.57 -4.83 28.96
C GLN A 107 -10.30 -3.33 28.78
N ALA A 108 -9.37 -2.76 29.56
CA ALA A 108 -8.98 -1.36 29.41
C ALA A 108 -8.32 -1.10 28.05
N SER A 109 -7.51 -2.03 27.55
CA SER A 109 -6.83 -1.89 26.26
C SER A 109 -7.81 -1.88 25.09
N ILE A 110 -8.87 -2.72 25.13
CA ILE A 110 -9.93 -2.70 24.12
C ILE A 110 -10.60 -1.32 24.08
N LYS A 111 -11.04 -0.81 25.23
CA LYS A 111 -11.64 0.54 25.32
C LYS A 111 -10.72 1.64 24.80
N GLU A 112 -9.44 1.56 25.12
CA GLU A 112 -8.46 2.53 24.62
C GLU A 112 -8.21 2.40 23.11
N LEU A 113 -8.31 1.19 22.54
CA LEU A 113 -8.27 0.97 21.09
C LEU A 113 -9.50 1.58 20.41
N GLU A 114 -10.70 1.35 20.95
CA GLU A 114 -11.96 1.88 20.40
C GLU A 114 -11.89 3.41 20.20
N THR A 115 -11.32 4.15 21.15
CA THR A 115 -11.17 5.61 21.02
C THR A 115 -10.23 6.08 19.89
N GLY A 116 -9.50 5.17 19.24
CA GLY A 116 -8.57 5.48 18.16
C GLY A 116 -8.94 4.86 16.82
N LEU A 117 -10.10 4.19 16.74
CA LEU A 117 -10.60 3.47 15.57
C LEU A 117 -11.90 4.11 15.08
N ALA A 118 -12.15 4.03 13.78
CA ALA A 118 -13.43 4.43 13.21
C ALA A 118 -14.58 3.50 13.67
N PRO A 119 -15.85 3.97 13.64
CA PRO A 119 -17.00 3.19 14.11
C PRO A 119 -17.10 1.77 13.53
N GLU A 120 -16.82 1.60 12.24
CA GLU A 120 -16.84 0.30 11.56
C GLU A 120 -15.85 -0.71 12.18
N LEU A 121 -14.64 -0.25 12.51
CA LEU A 121 -13.62 -1.09 13.15
C LEU A 121 -13.91 -1.33 14.63
N ILE A 122 -14.61 -0.40 15.30
CA ILE A 122 -15.12 -0.62 16.66
C ILE A 122 -16.12 -1.77 16.64
N GLU A 123 -17.12 -1.72 15.74
CA GLU A 123 -18.12 -2.78 15.61
C GLU A 123 -17.49 -4.13 15.25
N GLU A 124 -16.48 -4.13 14.38
CA GLU A 124 -15.73 -5.34 14.08
C GLU A 124 -14.98 -5.87 15.31
N LEU A 125 -14.28 -5.00 16.04
CA LEU A 125 -13.55 -5.36 17.24
C LEU A 125 -14.46 -5.95 18.32
N GLU A 126 -15.61 -5.32 18.59
CA GLU A 126 -16.59 -5.81 19.57
C GLU A 126 -17.17 -7.18 19.20
N ARG A 127 -17.37 -7.43 17.90
CA ARG A 127 -17.88 -8.72 17.41
C ARG A 127 -16.88 -9.86 17.60
N ILE A 128 -15.58 -9.58 17.52
CA ILE A 128 -14.53 -10.61 17.63
C ILE A 128 -13.95 -10.73 19.05
N ALA A 129 -13.90 -9.64 19.81
CA ALA A 129 -13.28 -9.59 21.13
C ALA A 129 -14.31 -9.91 22.22
N LEU A 130 -14.56 -11.20 22.45
CA LEU A 130 -15.45 -11.63 23.52
C LEU A 130 -14.86 -11.29 24.90
N PRO A 131 -15.61 -10.59 25.78
CA PRO A 131 -15.12 -10.26 27.11
C PRO A 131 -15.00 -11.52 27.99
N PHE A 132 -14.02 -11.50 28.90
CA PHE A 132 -13.92 -12.50 29.96
C PHE A 132 -15.16 -12.46 30.87
N THR A 133 -15.52 -13.61 31.46
CA THR A 133 -16.61 -13.66 32.43
C THR A 133 -16.23 -12.93 33.72
N ASP A 134 -17.09 -12.02 34.20
CA ASP A 134 -16.78 -11.14 35.34
C ASP A 134 -16.56 -11.87 36.68
N ASN A 135 -17.03 -13.12 36.78
CA ASN A 135 -17.02 -13.90 38.02
C ASN A 135 -15.82 -14.86 38.16
N ALA A 136 -14.92 -14.90 37.17
CA ALA A 136 -13.76 -15.79 37.21
C ALA A 136 -12.49 -15.08 36.74
N THR A 137 -11.37 -15.44 37.35
CA THR A 137 -10.07 -15.10 36.79
C THR A 137 -9.80 -16.05 35.62
N PRO A 138 -9.48 -15.52 34.43
CA PRO A 138 -9.14 -16.37 33.29
C PRO A 138 -7.88 -17.17 33.59
N SER A 139 -7.64 -18.23 32.83
CA SER A 139 -6.41 -19.02 32.84
C SER A 139 -5.31 -18.35 32.00
N ASP A 140 -4.04 -18.77 32.21
CA ASP A 140 -2.91 -18.36 31.36
C ASP A 140 -3.15 -18.67 29.87
N GLY A 141 -3.90 -19.73 29.57
CA GLY A 141 -4.27 -20.11 28.20
C GLY A 141 -5.25 -19.13 27.57
N GLU A 142 -6.32 -18.78 28.31
CA GLU A 142 -7.33 -17.81 27.85
C GLU A 142 -6.73 -16.42 27.63
N LEU A 143 -5.85 -15.96 28.54
CA LEU A 143 -5.14 -14.69 28.38
C LEU A 143 -4.26 -14.67 27.13
N ARG A 144 -3.53 -15.76 26.85
CA ARG A 144 -2.69 -15.86 25.64
C ARG A 144 -3.53 -15.80 24.36
N ILE A 145 -4.66 -16.51 24.30
CA ILE A 145 -5.53 -16.49 23.12
C ILE A 145 -6.12 -15.10 22.91
N ALA A 146 -6.68 -14.49 23.95
CA ALA A 146 -7.31 -13.17 23.86
C ALA A 146 -6.31 -12.08 23.42
N GLN A 147 -5.09 -12.08 23.98
CA GLN A 147 -4.06 -11.13 23.58
C GLN A 147 -3.50 -11.41 22.18
N ALA A 148 -3.28 -12.68 21.82
CA ALA A 148 -2.82 -13.05 20.48
C ALA A 148 -3.82 -12.66 19.39
N GLN A 149 -5.12 -12.78 19.68
CA GLN A 149 -6.18 -12.32 18.78
C GLN A 149 -6.07 -10.82 18.52
N LEU A 150 -5.94 -10.00 19.57
CA LEU A 150 -5.78 -8.54 19.40
C LEU A 150 -4.50 -8.18 18.65
N VAL A 151 -3.38 -8.83 18.96
CA VAL A 151 -2.10 -8.58 18.26
C VAL A 151 -2.22 -8.92 16.77
N GLY A 152 -2.75 -10.11 16.44
CA GLY A 152 -2.89 -10.54 15.05
C GLY A 152 -3.88 -9.69 14.26
N TRP A 153 -4.99 -9.30 14.86
CA TRP A 153 -5.96 -8.39 14.23
C TRP A 153 -5.35 -7.01 13.97
N LEU A 154 -4.64 -6.44 14.94
CA LEU A 154 -3.95 -5.15 14.76
C LEU A 154 -2.86 -5.21 13.70
N GLU A 155 -2.08 -6.30 13.65
CA GLU A 155 -1.09 -6.51 12.58
C GLU A 155 -1.75 -6.56 11.20
N GLY A 156 -2.86 -7.29 11.08
CA GLY A 156 -3.64 -7.37 9.85
C GLY A 156 -4.18 -6.01 9.42
N LEU A 157 -4.73 -5.23 10.35
CA LEU A 157 -5.24 -3.89 10.12
C LEU A 157 -4.15 -2.96 9.55
N PHE A 158 -3.00 -2.86 10.24
CA PHE A 158 -1.92 -1.99 9.78
C PHE A 158 -1.32 -2.46 8.44
N HIS A 159 -1.22 -3.77 8.22
CA HIS A 159 -0.74 -4.29 6.95
C HIS A 159 -1.71 -4.02 5.79
N GLY A 160 -3.02 -4.14 6.04
CA GLY A 160 -4.08 -3.80 5.06
C GLY A 160 -4.02 -2.33 4.66
N ILE A 161 -3.89 -1.43 5.64
CA ILE A 161 -3.78 0.02 5.40
C ILE A 161 -2.54 0.34 4.58
N GLN A 162 -1.38 -0.21 4.94
CA GLN A 162 -0.13 -0.01 4.19
C GLN A 162 -0.25 -0.50 2.75
N THR A 163 -0.88 -1.66 2.54
CA THR A 163 -1.08 -2.25 1.21
C THR A 163 -1.98 -1.36 0.36
N ALA A 164 -3.08 -0.85 0.93
CA ALA A 164 -3.99 0.04 0.21
C ALA A 164 -3.32 1.37 -0.16
N ILE A 165 -2.59 2.00 0.77
CA ILE A 165 -1.84 3.23 0.50
C ILE A 165 -0.81 3.00 -0.62
N TYR A 166 -0.09 1.88 -0.58
CA TYR A 166 0.87 1.54 -1.63
C TYR A 166 0.19 1.37 -2.99
N ALA A 167 -0.94 0.66 -3.04
CA ALA A 167 -1.73 0.51 -4.27
C ALA A 167 -2.22 1.86 -4.82
N GLN A 168 -2.72 2.76 -3.96
CA GLN A 168 -3.11 4.12 -4.33
C GLN A 168 -1.93 4.94 -4.89
N GLN A 169 -0.75 4.83 -4.29
CA GLN A 169 0.46 5.49 -4.78
C GLN A 169 0.91 4.96 -6.14
N MET A 170 0.75 3.66 -6.39
CA MET A 170 1.10 3.06 -7.68
C MET A 170 0.10 3.45 -8.77
N ALA A 171 -1.21 3.44 -8.46
CA ALA A 171 -2.26 3.87 -9.37
C ALA A 171 -2.13 5.35 -9.76
N SER A 172 -1.87 6.24 -8.79
CA SER A 172 -1.64 7.66 -9.06
C SER A 172 -0.39 7.92 -9.91
N ARG A 173 0.70 7.16 -9.70
CA ARG A 173 1.89 7.22 -10.57
C ARG A 173 1.58 6.80 -12.00
N ALA A 174 0.86 5.70 -12.20
CA ALA A 174 0.46 5.23 -13.52
C ALA A 174 -0.45 6.25 -14.24
N GLN A 175 -1.38 6.88 -13.52
CA GLN A 175 -2.22 7.95 -14.06
C GLN A 175 -1.39 9.17 -14.50
N LEU A 176 -0.40 9.59 -13.69
CA LEU A 176 0.50 10.69 -14.05
C LEU A 176 1.35 10.37 -15.29
N GLU A 177 1.87 9.15 -15.40
CA GLU A 177 2.62 8.70 -16.58
C GLU A 177 1.74 8.64 -17.84
N GLN A 178 0.50 8.17 -17.71
CA GLN A 178 -0.47 8.16 -18.79
C GLN A 178 -0.82 9.58 -19.24
N MET A 179 -1.03 10.52 -18.31
CA MET A 179 -1.25 11.93 -18.65
C MET A 179 -0.02 12.54 -19.34
N ARG A 180 1.19 12.26 -18.86
CA ARG A 180 2.43 12.71 -19.53
C ARG A 180 2.57 12.16 -20.96
N ARG A 181 2.15 10.92 -21.20
CA ARG A 181 2.14 10.31 -22.54
C ARG A 181 1.01 10.84 -23.43
N ALA A 182 -0.12 11.23 -22.83
CA ALA A 182 -1.29 11.76 -23.51
C ALA A 182 -1.19 13.26 -23.85
N LEU A 183 -0.28 14.03 -23.23
CA LEU A 183 0.03 15.40 -23.67
C LEU A 183 0.98 15.38 -24.89
N PRO A 184 0.51 15.74 -26.10
CA PRO A 184 1.37 15.86 -27.26
C PRO A 184 2.16 17.19 -27.16
N GLY A 185 3.49 17.10 -27.14
CA GLY A 185 4.35 18.22 -27.53
C GLY A 185 4.76 19.21 -26.44
N MET A 186 5.82 18.87 -25.70
CA MET A 186 6.90 19.82 -25.38
C MET A 186 8.30 19.24 -25.67
N ALA A 187 8.38 18.20 -26.52
CA ALA A 187 9.64 17.61 -26.99
C ALA A 187 9.69 17.41 -28.52
N ALA A 188 8.90 18.19 -29.28
CA ALA A 188 8.97 18.21 -30.74
C ALA A 188 8.85 19.65 -31.25
N GLY A 189 9.96 20.39 -31.16
CA GLY A 189 10.04 21.78 -31.65
C GLY A 189 11.46 22.29 -31.93
N ALA A 190 12.51 21.56 -31.56
CA ALA A 190 13.86 21.87 -32.03
C ALA A 190 14.15 21.07 -33.32
N GLN A 191 13.51 21.46 -34.43
CA GLN A 191 14.02 21.05 -35.74
C GLN A 191 15.33 21.79 -36.05
N PRO A 192 16.30 21.14 -36.73
CA PRO A 192 17.62 21.66 -36.99
C PRO A 192 17.63 22.52 -38.27
N GLY A 193 18.21 23.72 -38.19
CA GLY A 193 18.83 24.39 -39.34
C GLY A 193 18.09 25.60 -39.94
N VAL A 194 18.55 26.80 -39.57
CA VAL A 194 18.74 27.90 -40.52
C VAL A 194 20.10 28.56 -40.23
N PRO A 195 21.10 28.47 -41.12
CA PRO A 195 22.34 29.22 -41.00
C PRO A 195 22.13 30.64 -41.50
N GLY A 196 22.46 31.65 -40.69
CA GLY A 196 22.72 33.01 -41.15
C GLY A 196 21.75 34.06 -40.66
N ALA A 197 22.05 34.65 -39.51
CA ALA A 197 21.83 36.08 -39.28
C ALA A 197 22.84 36.56 -38.24
N GLN A 198 23.63 37.54 -38.66
CA GLN A 198 24.85 38.04 -38.06
C GLN A 198 24.56 38.80 -36.75
N PRO A 199 25.36 38.65 -35.68
CA PRO A 199 25.25 39.48 -34.48
C PRO A 199 25.81 40.88 -34.77
N GLY A 200 24.98 41.92 -34.58
CA GLY A 200 25.43 43.31 -34.62
C GLY A 200 26.36 43.64 -33.43
N PRO A 201 27.43 44.43 -33.63
CA PRO A 201 28.38 44.76 -32.57
C PRO A 201 27.88 45.97 -31.76
N GLY A 202 27.75 45.81 -30.45
CA GLY A 202 27.53 46.89 -29.49
C GLY A 202 28.52 46.76 -28.32
N PRO A 203 29.01 47.87 -27.76
CA PRO A 203 30.41 47.97 -27.35
C PRO A 203 30.72 47.47 -25.95
N GLN A 204 31.97 47.03 -25.86
CA GLN A 204 32.73 46.61 -24.68
C GLN A 204 32.77 47.71 -23.62
N HIS A 205 32.42 47.37 -22.37
CA HIS A 205 32.98 48.01 -21.19
C HIS A 205 33.51 46.93 -20.24
N ARG A 206 34.82 46.95 -20.04
CA ARG A 206 35.62 46.16 -19.09
C ARG A 206 36.27 47.17 -18.11
N PRO A 207 36.97 46.75 -17.04
CA PRO A 207 36.53 46.92 -15.65
C PRO A 207 37.53 47.73 -14.81
N GLN A 208 37.17 48.17 -13.59
CA GLN A 208 38.13 48.40 -12.47
C GLN A 208 37.44 48.71 -11.11
N PRO A 209 38.16 48.71 -9.95
CA PRO A 209 38.07 47.63 -8.96
C PRO A 209 37.85 48.08 -7.48
N GLY A 210 37.66 47.12 -6.57
CA GLY A 210 38.25 47.13 -5.21
C GLY A 210 37.47 47.72 -4.03
N GLY A 211 37.43 46.95 -2.91
CA GLY A 211 37.04 47.38 -1.55
C GLY A 211 36.00 46.43 -0.92
N ASP A 212 36.37 45.31 -0.29
CA ASP A 212 36.93 45.13 1.07
C ASP A 212 35.88 45.18 2.22
N SER A 213 35.97 44.18 3.11
CA SER A 213 35.33 44.01 4.44
C SER A 213 33.80 43.90 4.47
N GLY A 214 33.12 43.10 5.29
CA GLY A 214 33.49 42.39 6.50
C GLY A 214 32.24 42.36 7.42
N GLN A 215 31.81 41.15 7.79
CA GLN A 215 30.97 40.78 8.95
C GLN A 215 29.42 40.82 8.91
N PRO A 216 28.78 39.89 9.66
CA PRO A 216 27.36 39.61 9.64
C PRO A 216 26.62 40.31 10.79
N SER A 217 25.33 40.59 10.61
CA SER A 217 24.46 41.05 11.70
C SER A 217 23.31 40.06 11.89
N GLY A 218 23.30 39.45 13.08
CA GLY A 218 22.17 38.67 13.59
C GLY A 218 21.05 39.56 14.09
N GLY A 219 19.83 39.01 14.12
CA GLY A 219 18.64 39.66 14.65
C GLY A 219 17.66 38.62 15.16
N MET A 220 17.81 38.29 16.45
CA MET A 220 16.81 37.62 17.30
C MET A 220 15.59 38.53 17.43
N TYR A 221 14.38 37.97 17.31
CA TYR A 221 13.17 38.60 17.83
C TYR A 221 12.46 37.62 18.76
N LEU A 222 11.97 38.23 19.84
CA LEU A 222 11.38 37.71 21.07
C LEU A 222 10.22 36.73 20.87
#